data_AF-A0A0S2TIS8-F1
#
_entry.id   AF-A0A0S2TIS8-F1
#
_cell.length_a   1.000
_cell.length_b   1.000
_cell.length_c   1.000
_cell.angle_alpha   90.00
_cell.angle_beta   90.00
_cell.angle_gamma   90.00
#
_symmetry.space_group_name_H-M   'P 1'
#
loop_
_entity.id
_entity.type
_entity.pdbx_description
1 polymer ?
#
loop_
_entity_poly.entity_id
_entity_poly.type
_entity_poly.pdbx_seq_one_letter_code
_entity_poly.pdbx_strand_id
1 'polypeptide(L)'
;MLKQRELDTLQVLGRLMYATPGQLDAWGIPQYAVSRMLPKLERLGLVQVNRAVRPNIIALTHKGGGVVDRPLPSGKSYTSWAVMAHRCMRNEVELALRLRHPRFTFFSRKYAFARGLNPARSEHGGSDEHGKVYLVVIDDYFMQPRRLAHCWTRRHSPNPRYYQDTAGRSWQDVSDELIVVSNDTHQAARHRQFLGKCAAIREMTRAGAPRAQIRDQFGLKTLDTIEQYISLPEKVGVQEMTPLWELR
;
A
#
# COMPACT_ATOMS: atom_id res chain seq x y z
N MET A 1 25.53 25.00 -7.64
CA MET A 1 25.58 23.96 -6.58
C MET A 1 24.21 23.84 -5.92
N LEU A 2 23.75 22.62 -5.63
CA LEU A 2 22.51 22.40 -4.86
C LEU A 2 22.79 22.62 -3.37
N LYS A 3 21.83 23.20 -2.65
CA LYS A 3 21.87 23.32 -1.19
C LYS A 3 21.51 21.98 -0.55
N GLN A 4 21.94 21.73 0.69
CA GLN A 4 21.66 20.48 1.40
C GLN A 4 20.16 20.12 1.40
N ARG A 5 19.29 21.08 1.74
CA ARG A 5 17.83 20.87 1.75
C ARG A 5 17.23 20.53 0.38
N GLU A 6 17.86 21.00 -0.71
CA GLU A 6 17.46 20.64 -2.06
C GLU A 6 17.81 19.16 -2.32
N LEU A 7 18.99 18.70 -1.88
CA LEU A 7 19.38 17.29 -1.94
C LEU A 7 18.47 16.42 -1.08
N ASP A 8 18.17 16.84 0.15
CA ASP A 8 17.27 16.11 1.06
C ASP A 8 15.87 15.95 0.43
N THR A 9 15.34 17.02 -0.18
CA THR A 9 14.07 16.97 -0.94
C THR A 9 14.11 15.92 -2.05
N LEU A 10 15.19 15.90 -2.83
CA LEU A 10 15.35 14.94 -3.92
C LEU A 10 15.48 13.50 -3.40
N GLN A 11 16.18 13.29 -2.28
CA GLN A 11 16.31 11.96 -1.65
C GLN A 11 14.96 11.44 -1.15
N VAL A 12 14.16 12.30 -0.51
CA VAL A 12 12.79 11.97 -0.07
C VAL A 12 11.91 11.66 -1.27
N LEU A 13 11.91 12.50 -2.31
CA LEU A 13 11.15 12.23 -3.55
C LEU A 13 11.59 10.92 -4.22
N GLY A 14 12.88 10.58 -4.18
CA GLY A 14 13.39 9.31 -4.68
C GLY A 14 12.94 8.09 -3.86
N ARG A 15 12.49 8.27 -2.61
CA ARG A 15 11.83 7.23 -1.81
C ARG A 15 10.35 7.12 -2.16
N LEU A 16 9.68 8.26 -2.22
CA LEU A 16 8.22 8.36 -2.34
C LEU A 16 7.73 8.18 -3.78
N MET A 17 8.61 8.38 -4.77
CA MET A 17 8.36 8.52 -6.21
C MET A 17 7.48 9.72 -6.59
N TYR A 18 6.34 9.86 -5.91
CA TYR A 18 5.38 10.95 -6.04
C TYR A 18 5.04 11.44 -4.63
N ALA A 19 5.02 12.75 -4.43
CA ALA A 19 4.63 13.32 -3.14
C ALA A 19 3.87 14.63 -3.33
N THR A 20 2.93 14.90 -2.42
CA THR A 20 2.36 16.23 -2.25
C THR A 20 3.27 17.08 -1.35
N PRO A 21 3.14 18.42 -1.33
CA PRO A 21 3.89 19.25 -0.39
C PRO A 21 3.66 18.87 1.08
N GLY A 22 2.43 18.52 1.46
CA GLY A 22 2.12 18.06 2.83
C GLY A 22 2.79 16.73 3.16
N GLN A 23 2.93 15.83 2.18
CA GLN A 23 3.72 14.62 2.36
C GLN A 23 5.19 14.93 2.57
N LEU A 24 5.78 15.81 1.76
CA LEU A 24 7.18 16.21 1.96
C LEU A 24 7.40 16.81 3.36
N ASP A 25 6.44 17.61 3.84
CA ASP A 25 6.44 18.18 5.19
C ASP A 25 6.46 17.10 6.28
N ALA A 26 5.58 16.11 6.18
CA ALA A 26 5.55 14.95 7.09
C ALA A 26 6.84 14.10 7.04
N TRP A 27 7.64 14.24 5.98
CA TRP A 27 8.97 13.63 5.84
C TRP A 27 10.12 14.57 6.22
N GLY A 28 9.82 15.69 6.89
CA GLY A 28 10.81 16.62 7.42
C GLY A 28 11.27 17.70 6.45
N ILE A 29 10.59 17.88 5.30
CA ILE A 29 10.89 18.93 4.33
C ILE A 29 9.78 20.00 4.38
N PRO A 30 10.01 21.13 5.07
CA PRO A 30 8.93 22.07 5.35
C PRO A 30 8.21 22.56 4.10
N GLN A 31 6.88 22.62 4.11
CA GLN A 31 6.08 23.00 2.93
C GLN A 31 6.49 24.37 2.35
N TYR A 32 6.78 25.36 3.21
CA TYR A 32 7.26 26.68 2.77
C TYR A 32 8.61 26.58 2.04
N ALA A 33 9.47 25.65 2.45
CA ALA A 33 10.77 25.43 1.83
C ALA A 33 10.60 24.76 0.46
N VAL A 34 9.71 23.76 0.37
CA VAL A 34 9.33 23.13 -0.91
C VAL A 34 8.89 24.20 -1.90
N SER A 35 7.93 25.06 -1.53
CA SER A 35 7.41 26.13 -2.39
C SER A 35 8.51 27.09 -2.90
N ARG A 36 9.50 27.41 -2.06
CA ARG A 36 10.63 28.27 -2.45
C ARG A 36 11.64 27.57 -3.37
N MET A 37 11.90 26.28 -3.16
CA MET A 37 12.89 25.52 -3.92
C MET A 37 12.35 25.02 -5.26
N LEU A 38 11.04 24.76 -5.34
CA LEU A 38 10.40 24.07 -6.47
C LEU A 38 10.64 24.76 -7.83
N PRO A 39 10.51 26.10 -7.99
CA PRO A 39 10.79 26.76 -9.27
C PRO A 39 12.24 26.57 -9.75
N LYS A 40 13.19 26.52 -8.83
CA LYS A 40 14.61 26.26 -9.16
C LYS A 40 14.81 24.80 -9.55
N LEU A 41 14.27 23.85 -8.78
CA LEU A 41 14.40 22.42 -9.07
C LEU A 41 13.74 22.04 -10.40
N GLU A 42 12.58 22.62 -10.72
CA GLU A 42 11.91 22.45 -12.02
C GLU A 42 12.74 23.05 -13.15
N ARG A 43 13.28 24.27 -13.00
CA ARG A 43 14.13 24.92 -14.02
C ARG A 43 15.40 24.13 -14.31
N LEU A 44 15.98 23.50 -13.28
CA LEU A 44 17.13 22.61 -13.44
C LEU A 44 16.75 21.25 -14.04
N GLY A 45 15.46 20.98 -14.22
CA GLY A 45 14.93 19.73 -14.76
C GLY A 45 15.10 18.55 -13.80
N LEU A 46 15.21 18.79 -12.49
CA LEU A 46 15.42 17.74 -11.48
C LEU A 46 14.10 17.16 -10.96
N VAL A 47 13.03 17.95 -11.03
CA VAL A 47 11.68 17.53 -10.65
C VAL A 47 10.68 17.94 -11.72
N GLN A 48 9.55 17.25 -11.73
CA GLN A 48 8.36 17.61 -12.49
C GLN A 48 7.19 17.80 -11.53
N VAL A 49 6.30 18.73 -11.85
CA VAL A 49 5.15 19.06 -11.01
C VAL A 49 3.88 18.92 -11.83
N ASN A 50 3.03 17.97 -11.42
CA ASN A 50 1.70 17.83 -11.96
C ASN A 50 0.77 18.85 -11.30
N ARG A 51 0.40 19.88 -12.07
CA ARG A 51 -0.47 20.99 -11.65
C ARG A 51 -1.94 20.78 -12.02
N ALA A 52 -2.28 19.68 -12.70
CA ALA A 52 -3.67 19.37 -13.09
C ALA A 52 -4.53 18.95 -11.88
N VAL A 53 -3.91 18.72 -10.73
CA VAL A 53 -4.57 18.31 -9.49
C VAL A 53 -4.12 19.14 -8.30
N ARG A 54 -4.95 19.20 -7.27
CA ARG A 54 -4.65 19.88 -6.00
C ARG A 54 -4.85 18.92 -4.82
N PRO A 55 -3.87 18.79 -3.90
CA PRO A 55 -2.53 19.41 -3.93
C PRO A 55 -1.69 18.93 -5.14
N ASN A 56 -0.77 19.78 -5.60
CA ASN A 56 0.12 19.44 -6.72
C ASN A 56 0.92 18.19 -6.38
N ILE A 57 1.17 17.32 -7.36
CA ILE A 57 2.03 16.14 -7.17
C ILE A 57 3.41 16.42 -7.75
N ILE A 58 4.43 16.22 -6.95
CA ILE A 58 5.84 16.43 -7.27
C ILE A 58 6.50 15.06 -7.47
N ALA A 59 7.31 14.91 -8.52
CA ALA A 59 8.08 13.71 -8.79
C ALA A 59 9.49 14.05 -9.25
N LEU A 60 10.44 13.14 -9.02
CA LEU A 60 11.77 13.24 -9.64
C LEU A 60 11.68 13.04 -11.15
N THR A 61 12.54 13.74 -11.89
CA THR A 61 12.89 13.34 -13.26
C THR A 61 14.03 12.33 -13.23
N HIS A 62 14.36 11.71 -14.37
CA HIS A 62 15.57 10.88 -14.48
C HIS A 62 16.84 11.64 -14.08
N LYS A 63 16.94 12.91 -14.46
CA LYS A 63 18.06 13.78 -14.08
C LYS A 63 18.11 13.99 -12.57
N GLY A 64 16.97 14.23 -11.93
CA GLY A 64 16.87 14.33 -10.48
C GLY A 64 17.26 13.04 -9.76
N GLY A 65 16.79 11.89 -10.26
CA GLY A 65 17.16 10.57 -9.73
C GLY A 65 18.65 10.29 -9.80
N GLY A 66 19.32 10.70 -10.89
CA GLY A 66 20.76 10.58 -11.05
C GLY A 66 21.57 11.43 -10.06
N VAL A 67 21.04 12.57 -9.59
CA VAL A 67 21.72 13.43 -8.60
C VAL A 67 21.77 12.79 -7.20
N VAL A 68 20.86 11.88 -6.89
CA VAL A 68 20.74 11.25 -5.56
C VAL A 68 20.94 9.73 -5.59
N ASP A 69 21.59 9.22 -6.64
CA ASP A 69 21.84 7.79 -6.85
C ASP A 69 20.59 6.91 -6.73
N ARG A 70 19.43 7.44 -7.16
CA ARG A 70 18.16 6.72 -7.23
C ARG A 70 17.65 6.70 -8.67
N PRO A 71 18.21 5.82 -9.52
CA PRO A 71 17.79 5.73 -10.91
C PRO A 71 16.31 5.35 -10.99
N LEU A 72 15.54 6.16 -11.70
CA LEU A 72 14.14 5.86 -12.00
C LEU A 72 14.06 4.77 -13.09
N PRO A 73 12.99 3.95 -13.11
CA PRO A 73 12.80 2.91 -14.12
C PRO A 73 12.92 3.48 -15.53
N SER A 74 13.73 2.85 -16.38
CA SER A 74 13.94 3.27 -17.78
C SER A 74 12.64 3.15 -18.59
N GLY A 75 12.27 4.22 -19.30
CA GLY A 75 11.15 4.22 -20.25
C GLY A 75 10.35 5.52 -20.22
N LYS A 76 9.89 5.99 -21.39
CA LYS A 76 8.94 7.10 -21.49
C LYS A 76 7.53 6.60 -21.15
N SER A 77 7.26 6.22 -19.90
CA SER A 77 5.88 5.94 -19.50
C SER A 77 5.24 7.22 -18.98
N TYR A 78 4.35 7.80 -19.78
CA TYR A 78 3.36 8.73 -19.25
C TYR A 78 2.66 8.05 -18.08
N THR A 79 2.76 8.63 -16.88
CA THR A 79 2.17 8.03 -15.69
C THR A 79 0.74 8.52 -15.56
N SER A 80 -0.23 7.60 -15.58
CA SER A 80 -1.64 7.97 -15.44
C SER A 80 -1.92 8.57 -14.06
N TRP A 81 -2.96 9.41 -13.99
CA TRP A 81 -3.47 9.98 -12.74
C TRP A 81 -3.62 8.93 -11.64
N ALA A 82 -4.26 7.81 -11.97
CA ALA A 82 -4.50 6.73 -11.02
C ALA A 82 -3.20 6.21 -10.39
N VAL A 83 -2.10 6.12 -11.15
CA VAL A 83 -0.81 5.64 -10.63
C VAL A 83 -0.20 6.66 -9.67
N MET A 84 -0.25 7.94 -10.00
CA MET A 84 0.20 9.01 -9.12
C MET A 84 -0.61 9.06 -7.83
N ALA A 85 -1.94 9.06 -7.94
CA ALA A 85 -2.85 9.06 -6.79
C ALA A 85 -2.63 7.84 -5.88
N HIS A 86 -2.50 6.64 -6.44
CA HIS A 86 -2.23 5.42 -5.68
C HIS A 86 -0.89 5.49 -4.93
N ARG A 87 0.14 6.09 -5.54
CA ARG A 87 1.45 6.27 -4.88
C ARG A 87 1.36 7.26 -3.73
N CYS A 88 0.70 8.39 -3.93
CA CYS A 88 0.46 9.33 -2.84
C CYS A 88 -0.36 8.67 -1.72
N MET A 89 -1.41 7.90 -2.04
CA MET A 89 -2.18 7.15 -1.05
C MET A 89 -1.31 6.16 -0.27
N ARG A 90 -0.48 5.35 -0.95
CA ARG A 90 0.48 4.46 -0.28
C ARG A 90 1.41 5.22 0.66
N ASN A 91 1.89 6.40 0.28
CA ASN A 91 2.79 7.19 1.12
C ASN A 91 2.07 7.71 2.38
N GLU A 92 0.79 8.08 2.27
CA GLU A 92 -0.04 8.39 3.45
C GLU A 92 -0.21 7.18 4.36
N VAL A 93 -0.50 6.00 3.79
CA VAL A 93 -0.62 4.78 4.57
C VAL A 93 0.67 4.51 5.36
N GLU A 94 1.83 4.69 4.73
CA GLU A 94 3.12 4.54 5.40
C GLU A 94 3.25 5.54 6.56
N LEU A 95 2.93 6.82 6.34
CA LEU A 95 2.95 7.85 7.39
C LEU A 95 2.02 7.51 8.56
N ALA A 96 0.78 7.11 8.26
CA ALA A 96 -0.19 6.78 9.30
C ALA A 96 0.19 5.51 10.08
N LEU A 97 0.82 4.53 9.43
CA LEU A 97 1.38 3.36 10.11
C LEU A 97 2.58 3.75 10.98
N ARG A 98 3.38 4.73 10.57
CA ARG A 98 4.51 5.23 11.37
C ARG A 98 4.13 5.93 12.64
N LEU A 99 2.90 6.44 12.76
CA LEU A 99 2.38 6.95 14.04
C LEU A 99 2.22 5.84 15.09
N ARG A 100 2.01 4.60 14.66
CA ARG A 100 1.85 3.42 15.52
C ARG A 100 3.12 2.58 15.62
N HIS A 101 3.91 2.58 14.55
CA HIS A 101 5.11 1.77 14.36
C HIS A 101 6.22 2.69 13.81
N PRO A 102 6.99 3.40 14.66
CA PRO A 102 7.86 4.52 14.24
C PRO A 102 8.80 4.25 13.06
N ARG A 103 9.22 2.99 12.86
CA ARG A 103 10.12 2.60 11.75
C ARG A 103 9.42 1.81 10.64
N PHE A 104 8.09 1.79 10.62
CA PHE A 104 7.34 1.12 9.57
C PHE A 104 7.78 1.57 8.18
N THR A 105 8.03 0.61 7.32
CA THR A 105 8.35 0.87 5.92
C THR A 105 7.80 -0.20 5.02
N PHE A 106 7.33 0.22 3.86
CA PHE A 106 6.97 -0.72 2.81
C PHE A 106 8.20 -1.30 2.11
N PHE A 107 8.13 -2.59 1.81
CA PHE A 107 9.10 -3.25 0.96
C PHE A 107 9.12 -2.66 -0.45
N SER A 108 10.30 -2.71 -1.06
CA SER A 108 10.38 -2.55 -2.52
C SER A 108 9.73 -3.75 -3.21
N ARG A 109 9.23 -3.55 -4.43
CA ARG A 109 8.66 -4.67 -5.21
C ARG A 109 9.71 -5.76 -5.51
N LYS A 110 10.97 -5.37 -5.73
CA LYS A 110 12.10 -6.31 -5.91
C LYS A 110 12.31 -7.18 -4.68
N TYR A 111 12.18 -6.60 -3.49
CA TYR A 111 12.28 -7.34 -2.24
C TYR A 111 11.13 -8.36 -2.08
N ALA A 112 9.90 -7.98 -2.43
CA ALA A 112 8.79 -8.92 -2.46
C ALA A 112 9.01 -10.06 -3.47
N PHE A 113 9.51 -9.74 -4.67
CA PHE A 113 9.86 -10.74 -5.69
C PHE A 113 10.90 -11.74 -5.19
N ALA A 114 11.94 -11.28 -4.49
CA ALA A 114 12.97 -12.14 -3.90
C ALA A 114 12.45 -13.09 -2.81
N ARG A 115 11.22 -12.88 -2.32
CA ARG A 115 10.53 -13.75 -1.36
C ARG A 115 9.47 -14.66 -2.00
N GLY A 116 9.46 -14.76 -3.33
CA GLY A 116 8.50 -15.60 -4.06
C GLY A 116 7.10 -15.01 -4.14
N LEU A 117 6.95 -13.71 -3.84
CA LEU A 117 5.69 -12.99 -3.94
C LEU A 117 5.61 -12.23 -5.26
N ASN A 118 4.42 -12.09 -5.84
CA ASN A 118 4.16 -11.22 -6.97
C ASN A 118 2.88 -10.41 -6.71
N PRO A 119 3.01 -9.32 -5.92
CA PRO A 119 1.87 -8.61 -5.38
C PRO A 119 1.03 -7.91 -6.45
N ALA A 120 -0.28 -7.90 -6.27
CA ALA A 120 -1.15 -7.02 -7.06
C ALA A 120 -0.83 -5.53 -6.79
N ARG A 121 -1.44 -4.62 -7.55
CA ARG A 121 -1.19 -3.18 -7.38
C ARG A 121 -1.62 -2.65 -6.01
N SER A 122 -2.70 -3.19 -5.46
CA SER A 122 -3.25 -2.84 -4.14
C SER A 122 -2.55 -3.54 -2.99
N GLU A 123 -1.68 -4.53 -3.24
CA GLU A 123 -1.01 -5.32 -2.22
C GLU A 123 0.40 -4.79 -1.95
N HIS A 124 0.67 -4.44 -0.69
CA HIS A 124 1.96 -3.92 -0.26
C HIS A 124 2.43 -4.67 0.98
N GLY A 125 3.61 -5.28 0.90
CA GLY A 125 4.28 -5.81 2.09
C GLY A 125 5.04 -4.70 2.81
N GLY A 126 5.03 -4.69 4.13
CA GLY A 126 5.85 -3.81 4.95
C GLY A 126 6.31 -4.48 6.24
N SER A 127 7.22 -3.83 6.95
CA SER A 127 7.65 -4.27 8.28
C SER A 127 7.81 -3.10 9.24
N ASP A 128 7.64 -3.37 10.52
CA ASP A 128 7.88 -2.44 11.62
C ASP A 128 9.33 -2.54 12.18
N GLU A 129 9.61 -1.77 13.24
CA GLU A 129 10.87 -1.81 13.99
C GLU A 129 11.20 -3.14 14.65
N HIS A 130 10.21 -4.02 14.86
CA HIS A 130 10.38 -5.32 15.49
C HIS A 130 10.54 -6.46 14.47
N GLY A 131 10.54 -6.13 13.18
CA GLY A 131 10.66 -7.09 12.08
C GLY A 131 9.36 -7.83 11.76
N LYS A 132 8.24 -7.44 12.38
CA LYS A 132 6.93 -8.00 12.09
C LYS A 132 6.51 -7.61 10.68
N VAL A 133 5.98 -8.57 9.93
CA VAL A 133 5.63 -8.42 8.52
C VAL A 133 4.13 -8.24 8.36
N TYR A 134 3.75 -7.23 7.59
CA TYR A 134 2.38 -6.88 7.32
C TYR A 134 2.08 -7.03 5.83
N LEU A 135 0.95 -7.66 5.50
CA LEU A 135 0.27 -7.37 4.24
C LEU A 135 -0.62 -6.15 4.46
N VAL A 136 -0.38 -5.09 3.70
CA VAL A 136 -1.27 -3.92 3.64
C VAL A 136 -1.97 -3.90 2.29
N VAL A 137 -3.29 -4.06 2.32
CA VAL A 137 -4.17 -3.95 1.16
C VAL A 137 -4.77 -2.57 1.13
N ILE A 138 -4.44 -1.80 0.10
CA ILE A 138 -5.01 -0.46 -0.11
C ILE A 138 -6.14 -0.57 -1.13
N ASP A 139 -7.36 -0.30 -0.69
CA ASP A 139 -8.58 -0.31 -1.51
C ASP A 139 -8.60 0.88 -2.46
N ASP A 140 -8.62 0.60 -3.76
CA ASP A 140 -8.74 1.58 -4.83
C ASP A 140 -10.20 1.80 -5.26
N TYR A 141 -11.05 2.11 -4.27
CA TYR A 141 -12.49 2.49 -4.34
C TYR A 141 -13.54 1.41 -4.45
N PHE A 142 -13.24 0.24 -5.00
CA PHE A 142 -14.27 -0.77 -5.27
C PHE A 142 -13.81 -2.20 -4.99
N MET A 143 -12.84 -2.37 -4.10
CA MET A 143 -12.45 -3.72 -3.69
C MET A 143 -13.62 -4.41 -2.97
N GLN A 144 -14.15 -5.46 -3.59
CA GLN A 144 -15.14 -6.30 -2.93
C GLN A 144 -14.50 -6.97 -1.70
N PRO A 145 -15.14 -6.96 -0.52
CA PRO A 145 -14.53 -7.49 0.71
C PRO A 145 -14.05 -8.95 0.60
N ARG A 146 -14.74 -9.78 -0.17
CA ARG A 146 -14.33 -11.16 -0.48
C ARG A 146 -12.93 -11.28 -1.11
N ARG A 147 -12.43 -10.22 -1.77
CA ARG A 147 -11.08 -10.19 -2.35
C ARG A 147 -10.00 -10.20 -1.28
N LEU A 148 -10.30 -9.83 -0.04
CA LEU A 148 -9.33 -9.86 1.07
C LEU A 148 -8.83 -11.29 1.32
N ALA A 149 -9.73 -12.27 1.36
CA ALA A 149 -9.38 -13.67 1.52
C ALA A 149 -8.50 -14.16 0.36
N HIS A 150 -8.83 -13.74 -0.87
CA HIS A 150 -8.01 -14.04 -2.04
C HIS A 150 -6.63 -13.39 -1.98
N CYS A 151 -6.52 -12.11 -1.62
CA CYS A 151 -5.22 -11.43 -1.44
C CYS A 151 -4.37 -12.15 -0.38
N TRP A 152 -4.98 -12.62 0.71
CA TRP A 152 -4.26 -13.32 1.78
C TRP A 152 -3.73 -14.70 1.35
N THR A 153 -4.58 -15.51 0.73
CA THR A 153 -4.33 -16.95 0.49
C THR A 153 -3.82 -17.29 -0.90
N ARG A 154 -3.98 -16.39 -1.89
CA ARG A 154 -3.55 -16.64 -3.27
C ARG A 154 -2.06 -16.93 -3.30
N ARG A 155 -1.71 -18.10 -3.82
CA ARG A 155 -0.33 -18.43 -4.17
C ARG A 155 0.11 -17.57 -5.36
N HIS A 156 1.21 -16.86 -5.21
CA HIS A 156 1.74 -15.99 -6.25
C HIS A 156 2.51 -16.76 -7.31
N SER A 157 2.43 -16.31 -8.57
CA SER A 157 3.35 -16.75 -9.62
C SER A 157 4.67 -15.97 -9.47
N PRO A 158 5.76 -16.62 -9.03
CA PRO A 158 7.02 -15.94 -8.72
C PRO A 158 7.66 -15.39 -10.00
N ASN A 159 8.47 -14.34 -9.86
CA ASN A 159 9.28 -13.85 -10.96
C ASN A 159 10.59 -14.65 -11.01
N PRO A 160 10.83 -15.48 -12.04
CA PRO A 160 11.99 -16.40 -12.08
C PRO A 160 13.34 -15.66 -12.09
N ARG A 161 13.35 -14.36 -12.45
CA ARG A 161 14.55 -13.51 -12.36
C ARG A 161 15.01 -13.28 -10.91
N TYR A 162 14.09 -13.35 -9.94
CA TYR A 162 14.35 -12.99 -8.54
C TYR A 162 14.12 -14.15 -7.56
N TYR A 163 13.45 -15.23 -7.98
CA TYR A 163 13.08 -16.35 -7.12
C TYR A 163 13.12 -17.65 -7.91
N GLN A 164 13.92 -18.62 -7.45
CA GLN A 164 14.22 -19.85 -8.20
C GLN A 164 13.18 -20.96 -8.01
N ASP A 165 12.47 -20.97 -6.87
CA ASP A 165 11.43 -21.96 -6.61
C ASP A 165 10.14 -21.62 -7.38
N THR A 166 9.59 -22.61 -8.08
CA THR A 166 8.43 -22.46 -8.97
C THR A 166 7.11 -22.44 -8.22
N ALA A 167 7.06 -22.96 -6.98
CA ALA A 167 5.82 -23.06 -6.22
C ALA A 167 5.25 -21.69 -5.82
N GLY A 168 6.12 -20.68 -5.61
CA GLY A 168 5.71 -19.36 -5.14
C GLY A 168 5.09 -19.38 -3.74
N ARG A 169 4.89 -18.19 -3.17
CA ARG A 169 4.33 -18.04 -1.82
C ARG A 169 3.05 -17.22 -1.84
N SER A 170 2.18 -17.47 -0.88
CA SER A 170 1.05 -16.59 -0.55
C SER A 170 1.47 -15.53 0.46
N TRP A 171 0.63 -14.52 0.69
CA TRP A 171 0.87 -13.57 1.79
C TRP A 171 0.72 -14.22 3.16
N GLN A 172 -0.18 -15.19 3.29
CA GLN A 172 -0.34 -16.00 4.50
C GLN A 172 0.96 -16.71 4.92
N ASP A 173 1.80 -17.11 3.96
CA ASP A 173 3.06 -17.80 4.25
C ASP A 173 4.16 -16.89 4.82
N VAL A 174 4.01 -15.57 4.70
CA VAL A 174 5.11 -14.59 4.92
C VAL A 174 4.75 -13.42 5.82
N SER A 175 3.46 -13.16 6.05
CA SER A 175 2.97 -12.03 6.81
C SER A 175 2.36 -12.48 8.13
N ASP A 176 2.60 -11.70 9.17
CA ASP A 176 2.04 -11.91 10.50
C ASP A 176 0.63 -11.31 10.61
N GLU A 177 0.39 -10.19 9.92
CA GLU A 177 -0.88 -9.46 9.97
C GLU A 177 -1.36 -8.95 8.61
N LEU A 178 -2.68 -8.78 8.51
CA LEU A 178 -3.35 -8.12 7.40
C LEU A 178 -3.91 -6.77 7.87
N ILE A 179 -3.58 -5.71 7.14
CA ILE A 179 -4.17 -4.39 7.29
C ILE A 179 -4.90 -4.05 6.00
N VAL A 180 -6.16 -3.64 6.11
CA VAL A 180 -6.97 -3.13 5.02
C VAL A 180 -7.11 -1.63 5.21
N VAL A 181 -6.72 -0.86 4.19
CA VAL A 181 -6.83 0.58 4.20
C VAL A 181 -7.80 1.01 3.13
N SER A 182 -8.81 1.78 3.52
CA SER A 182 -9.76 2.37 2.59
C SER A 182 -9.84 3.87 2.83
N ASN A 183 -9.97 4.63 1.74
CA ASN A 183 -10.19 6.06 1.77
C ASN A 183 -11.67 6.44 1.63
N ASP A 184 -12.56 5.45 1.67
CA ASP A 184 -14.00 5.62 1.58
C ASP A 184 -14.62 5.00 2.84
N THR A 185 -15.32 5.83 3.64
CA THR A 185 -15.96 5.41 4.89
C THR A 185 -16.96 4.28 4.70
N HIS A 186 -17.73 4.29 3.60
CA HIS A 186 -18.69 3.24 3.30
C HIS A 186 -17.99 1.94 2.93
N GLN A 187 -16.91 1.98 2.15
CA GLN A 187 -16.12 0.79 1.85
C GLN A 187 -15.41 0.25 3.09
N ALA A 188 -14.83 1.12 3.92
CA ALA A 188 -14.26 0.73 5.21
C ALA A 188 -15.31 0.02 6.09
N ALA A 189 -16.53 0.55 6.17
CA ALA A 189 -17.63 -0.08 6.90
C ALA A 189 -18.00 -1.46 6.32
N ARG A 190 -18.03 -1.61 4.99
CA ARG A 190 -18.28 -2.90 4.33
C ARG A 190 -17.19 -3.93 4.63
N HIS A 191 -15.93 -3.51 4.65
CA HIS A 191 -14.81 -4.39 5.06
C HIS A 191 -14.95 -4.81 6.51
N ARG A 192 -15.27 -3.89 7.43
CA ARG A 192 -15.52 -4.21 8.85
C ARG A 192 -16.68 -5.19 9.02
N GLN A 193 -17.81 -4.98 8.34
CA GLN A 193 -18.97 -5.87 8.38
C GLN A 193 -18.61 -7.27 7.87
N PHE A 194 -17.86 -7.34 6.76
CA PHE A 194 -17.39 -8.60 6.20
C PHE A 194 -16.48 -9.36 7.17
N LEU A 195 -15.53 -8.66 7.82
CA LEU A 195 -14.65 -9.29 8.80
C LEU A 195 -15.40 -9.76 10.05
N GLY A 196 -16.41 -9.01 10.51
CA GLY A 196 -17.32 -9.45 11.57
C GLY A 196 -18.07 -10.72 11.20
N LYS A 197 -18.53 -10.83 9.94
CA LYS A 197 -19.11 -12.07 9.40
C LYS A 197 -18.10 -13.22 9.41
N CYS A 198 -16.84 -12.99 9.01
CA CYS A 198 -15.79 -14.01 9.07
C CYS A 198 -15.52 -14.47 10.51
N ALA A 199 -15.50 -13.54 11.48
CA ALA A 199 -15.32 -13.87 12.89
C ALA A 199 -16.44 -14.77 13.42
N ALA A 200 -17.71 -14.42 13.15
CA ALA A 200 -18.86 -15.22 13.57
C ALA A 200 -18.86 -16.63 12.94
N ILE A 201 -18.46 -16.74 11.66
CA ILE A 201 -18.28 -18.05 11.00
C ILE A 201 -17.19 -18.89 11.70
N ARG A 202 -16.07 -18.29 12.11
CA ARG A 202 -15.01 -19.00 12.84
C ARG A 202 -15.50 -19.47 14.20
N GLU A 203 -16.24 -18.64 14.93
CA GLU A 203 -16.82 -19.01 16.23
C GLU A 203 -17.76 -20.21 16.13
N MET A 204 -18.69 -20.18 15.17
CA MET A 204 -19.57 -21.32 14.91
C MET A 204 -18.79 -22.58 14.51
N THR A 205 -17.74 -22.43 13.71
CA THR A 205 -16.87 -23.54 13.33
C THR A 205 -16.19 -24.16 14.55
N ARG A 206 -15.69 -23.33 15.49
CA ARG A 206 -15.07 -23.79 16.74
C ARG A 206 -16.07 -24.46 17.68
N ALA A 207 -17.32 -24.00 17.68
CA ALA A 207 -18.40 -24.60 18.43
C ALA A 207 -18.90 -25.94 17.83
N GLY A 208 -18.31 -26.41 16.73
CA GLY A 208 -18.68 -27.66 16.08
C GLY A 208 -19.98 -27.59 15.25
N ALA A 209 -20.43 -26.38 14.88
CA ALA A 209 -21.63 -26.23 14.06
C ALA A 209 -21.44 -26.87 12.67
N PRO A 210 -22.40 -27.66 12.16
CA PRO A 210 -22.34 -28.23 10.82
C PRO A 210 -22.14 -27.17 9.73
N ARG A 211 -21.31 -27.47 8.73
CA ARG A 211 -21.01 -26.51 7.64
C ARG A 211 -22.26 -26.07 6.86
N ALA A 212 -23.26 -26.95 6.71
CA ALA A 212 -24.54 -26.61 6.09
C ALA A 212 -25.30 -25.54 6.89
N GLN A 213 -25.33 -25.66 8.23
CA GLN A 213 -25.95 -24.67 9.12
C GLN A 213 -25.26 -23.31 8.99
N ILE A 214 -23.92 -23.29 9.00
CA ILE A 214 -23.14 -22.05 8.82
C ILE A 214 -23.46 -21.43 7.45
N ARG A 215 -23.47 -22.24 6.38
CA ARG A 215 -23.79 -21.76 5.03
C ARG A 215 -25.15 -21.08 4.99
N ASP A 216 -26.17 -21.72 5.54
CA ASP A 216 -27.55 -21.25 5.46
C ASP A 216 -27.76 -19.99 6.32
N GLN A 217 -27.23 -19.97 7.54
CA GLN A 217 -27.30 -18.80 8.44
C GLN A 217 -26.67 -17.54 7.84
N PHE A 218 -25.57 -17.70 7.10
CA PHE A 218 -24.83 -16.59 6.51
C PHE A 218 -25.14 -16.36 5.02
N GLY A 219 -26.10 -17.09 4.45
CA GLY A 219 -26.46 -16.99 3.02
C GLY A 219 -25.28 -17.20 2.09
N LEU A 220 -24.39 -18.16 2.39
CA LEU A 220 -23.22 -18.48 1.57
C LEU A 220 -23.62 -19.38 0.40
N LYS A 221 -23.00 -19.16 -0.78
CA LYS A 221 -23.34 -19.93 -1.98
C LYS A 221 -22.79 -21.36 -1.94
N THR A 222 -21.61 -21.56 -1.35
CA THR A 222 -20.89 -22.84 -1.33
C THR A 222 -20.21 -23.06 0.02
N LEU A 223 -19.91 -24.33 0.34
CA LEU A 223 -19.14 -24.67 1.54
C LEU A 223 -17.69 -24.18 1.44
N ASP A 224 -17.09 -24.16 0.25
CA ASP A 224 -15.73 -23.62 0.03
C ASP A 224 -15.62 -22.13 0.41
N THR A 225 -16.73 -21.38 0.34
CA THR A 225 -16.76 -19.98 0.78
C THR A 225 -16.48 -19.88 2.28
N ILE A 226 -16.88 -20.88 3.07
CA ILE A 226 -16.58 -20.94 4.51
C ILE A 226 -15.07 -21.03 4.72
N GLU A 227 -14.40 -21.95 4.01
CA GLU A 227 -12.95 -22.15 4.09
C GLU A 227 -12.18 -20.87 3.72
N GLN A 228 -12.61 -20.19 2.66
CA GLN A 228 -12.04 -18.89 2.29
C GLN A 228 -12.20 -17.85 3.41
N TYR A 229 -13.36 -17.79 4.07
CA TYR A 229 -13.63 -16.77 5.08
C TYR A 229 -12.88 -17.04 6.38
N ILE A 230 -12.75 -18.31 6.79
CA ILE A 230 -12.00 -18.66 7.99
C ILE A 230 -10.47 -18.55 7.78
N SER A 231 -9.99 -18.65 6.54
CA SER A 231 -8.56 -18.57 6.18
C SER A 231 -7.92 -17.21 6.44
N LEU A 232 -8.71 -16.13 6.49
CA LEU A 232 -8.21 -14.82 6.89
C LEU A 232 -7.57 -14.89 8.28
N PRO A 233 -6.59 -14.04 8.61
CA PRO A 233 -6.05 -14.02 9.96
C PRO A 233 -7.13 -13.52 10.93
N GLU A 234 -7.00 -13.87 12.21
CA GLU A 234 -7.94 -13.42 13.24
C GLU A 234 -7.88 -11.91 13.44
N LYS A 235 -6.66 -11.37 13.46
CA LYS A 235 -6.39 -9.95 13.60
C LYS A 235 -6.23 -9.34 12.20
N VAL A 236 -7.31 -8.74 11.72
CA VAL A 236 -7.31 -7.89 10.53
C VAL A 236 -7.60 -6.46 10.97
N GLY A 237 -6.65 -5.56 10.78
CA GLY A 237 -6.86 -4.13 11.04
C GLY A 237 -7.57 -3.48 9.85
N VAL A 238 -8.71 -2.81 10.07
CA VAL A 238 -9.32 -1.93 9.04
C VAL A 238 -9.07 -0.49 9.42
N GLN A 239 -8.26 0.19 8.61
CA GLN A 239 -7.98 1.60 8.76
C GLN A 239 -8.75 2.41 7.71
N GLU A 240 -9.48 3.39 8.21
CA GLU A 240 -10.07 4.43 7.39
C GLU A 240 -9.10 5.58 7.32
N MET A 241 -8.92 6.12 6.12
CA MET A 241 -8.05 7.28 5.91
C MET A 241 -8.83 8.36 5.19
N THR A 242 -8.79 9.57 5.73
CA THR A 242 -9.29 10.73 5.02
C THR A 242 -8.49 10.89 3.72
N PRO A 243 -9.15 11.01 2.56
CA PRO A 243 -8.44 11.23 1.32
C PRO A 243 -7.60 12.49 1.33
N LEU A 244 -6.45 12.45 0.64
CA LEU A 244 -5.50 13.56 0.52
C LEU A 244 -6.10 14.88 0.02
N TRP A 245 -7.16 14.84 -0.79
CA TRP A 245 -7.80 16.05 -1.34
C TRP A 245 -8.91 16.62 -0.44
N GLU A 246 -9.25 15.92 0.65
CA GLU A 246 -10.25 16.35 1.65
C GLU A 246 -9.62 17.00 2.88
N LEU A 247 -8.31 16.86 3.09
CA LEU A 247 -7.55 17.53 4.16
C LEU A 247 -7.30 19.03 3.88
N ARG A 248 -8.29 19.73 3.32
CA ARG A 248 -8.25 21.16 3.01
C ARG A 248 -8.57 22.03 4.21
#